data_AF-A0A1Q4X059-F1
#
_entry.id   AF-A0A1Q4X059-F1
#
_cell.length_a   1.000
_cell.length_b   1.000
_cell.length_c   1.000
_cell.angle_alpha   90.00
_cell.angle_beta   90.00
_cell.angle_gamma   90.00
#
_symmetry.space_group_name_H-M   'P 1'
#
loop_
_entity.id
_entity.type
_entity.pdbx_description
1 polymer ?
#
loop_
_entity_poly.entity_id
_entity_poly.type
_entity_poly.pdbx_seq_one_letter_code
_entity_poly.pdbx_strand_id
1 'polypeptide(L)'
;MDLVPYAVGVFLNGVCALSASDTLLRARRNGGRYRLLDRWDVLARLSGTFFYLLIALLMTSWAVFPVAVWYLDVALAAAAAAGAVLRLPGLPARAADQGAATRRVSAVGTLVFLAAAVTALLVLGVFD
;
A
#
# COMPACT_ATOMS: atom_id res chain seq x y z
N MET A 1 -14.05 13.87 -24.74
CA MET A 1 -13.52 13.56 -23.39
C MET A 1 -12.99 12.15 -23.45
N ASP A 2 -11.69 11.99 -23.21
CA ASP A 2 -11.07 10.66 -23.21
C ASP A 2 -11.48 9.93 -21.94
N LEU A 3 -12.40 8.97 -22.08
CA LEU A 3 -12.96 8.17 -20.98
C LEU A 3 -11.88 7.30 -20.30
N VAL A 4 -10.83 6.95 -21.04
CA VAL A 4 -9.79 6.01 -20.61
C VAL A 4 -8.98 6.55 -19.42
N PRO A 5 -8.41 7.77 -19.44
CA PRO A 5 -7.76 8.37 -18.27
C PRO A 5 -8.63 8.40 -17.00
N TYR A 6 -9.92 8.73 -17.15
CA TYR A 6 -10.86 8.75 -16.02
C TYR A 6 -11.09 7.34 -15.46
N ALA A 7 -11.34 6.35 -16.33
CA ALA A 7 -11.55 4.97 -15.90
C ALA A 7 -10.31 4.40 -15.22
N VAL A 8 -9.12 4.67 -15.76
CA VAL A 8 -7.83 4.25 -15.18
C VAL A 8 -7.61 4.91 -13.82
N GLY A 9 -7.84 6.23 -13.69
CA GLY A 9 -7.68 6.91 -12.42
C GLY A 9 -8.65 6.41 -11.36
N VAL A 10 -9.95 6.27 -11.66
CA VAL A 10 -10.93 5.70 -10.73
C VAL A 10 -10.53 4.29 -10.28
N PHE A 11 -10.10 3.46 -11.22
CA PHE A 11 -9.65 2.10 -10.92
C PHE A 11 -8.46 2.10 -9.95
N LEU A 12 -7.43 2.91 -10.22
CA LEU A 12 -6.21 2.96 -9.41
C LEU A 12 -6.45 3.52 -8.00
N ASN A 13 -7.24 4.60 -7.88
CA ASN A 13 -7.64 5.12 -6.56
C ASN A 13 -8.47 4.07 -5.79
N GLY A 14 -9.39 3.38 -6.48
CA GLY A 14 -10.14 2.26 -5.88
C GLY A 14 -9.23 1.13 -5.37
N VAL A 15 -8.22 0.73 -6.16
CA VAL A 15 -7.24 -0.28 -5.75
C VAL A 15 -6.43 0.20 -4.55
N CYS A 16 -6.00 1.46 -4.52
CA CYS A 16 -5.31 2.06 -3.38
C CYS A 16 -6.17 2.03 -2.11
N ALA A 17 -7.40 2.55 -2.18
CA ALA A 17 -8.34 2.58 -1.07
C ALA A 17 -8.65 1.17 -0.52
N LEU A 18 -8.86 0.19 -1.41
CA LEU A 18 -9.10 -1.21 -1.02
C LEU A 18 -7.87 -1.84 -0.36
N SER A 19 -6.67 -1.59 -0.90
CA SER A 19 -5.41 -2.10 -0.34
C SER A 19 -5.15 -1.54 1.07
N ALA A 20 -5.32 -0.23 1.24
CA ALA A 20 -5.19 0.44 2.53
C ALA A 20 -6.24 -0.07 3.53
N SER A 21 -7.48 -0.23 3.09
CA SER A 21 -8.58 -0.73 3.93
C SER A 21 -8.35 -2.18 4.37
N ASP A 22 -7.92 -3.09 3.49
CA ASP A 22 -7.58 -4.48 3.85
C ASP A 22 -6.47 -4.50 4.91
N THR A 23 -5.41 -3.71 4.70
CA THR A 23 -4.30 -3.62 5.65
C THR A 23 -4.76 -3.09 7.01
N LEU A 24 -5.58 -2.03 7.02
CA LEU A 24 -6.14 -1.46 8.24
C LEU A 24 -7.08 -2.45 8.97
N LEU A 25 -7.95 -3.14 8.24
CA LEU A 25 -8.88 -4.12 8.80
C LEU A 25 -8.12 -5.28 9.45
N ARG A 26 -7.06 -5.77 8.80
CA ARG A 26 -6.18 -6.82 9.35
C ARG A 26 -5.40 -6.34 10.56
N ALA A 27 -4.92 -5.10 10.54
CA ALA A 27 -4.26 -4.48 11.69
C ALA A 27 -5.22 -4.31 12.88
N ARG A 28 -6.52 -4.10 12.65
CA ARG A 28 -7.49 -4.02 13.75
C ARG A 28 -7.82 -5.38 14.36
N ARG A 29 -7.76 -6.47 13.59
CA ARG A 29 -8.17 -7.81 14.06
C ARG A 29 -7.08 -8.54 14.85
N ASN A 30 -7.43 -9.02 16.05
CA ASN A 30 -6.57 -9.83 16.91
C ASN A 30 -6.49 -11.32 16.51
N GLY A 31 -7.42 -11.81 15.69
CA GLY A 31 -7.56 -13.24 15.42
C GLY A 31 -8.41 -13.56 14.18
N GLY A 32 -8.38 -14.82 13.76
CA GLY A 32 -9.15 -15.34 12.61
C GLY A 32 -8.39 -15.32 11.28
N ARG A 33 -9.11 -15.63 10.19
CA ARG A 33 -8.57 -15.79 8.82
C ARG A 33 -8.00 -14.49 8.21
N TYR A 34 -8.30 -13.35 8.83
CA TYR A 34 -7.91 -12.01 8.38
C TYR A 34 -7.05 -11.26 9.41
N ARG A 35 -6.13 -11.98 10.08
CA ARG A 35 -5.13 -11.37 10.96
C ARG A 35 -3.81 -11.17 10.23
N LEU A 36 -2.98 -10.27 10.75
CA LEU A 36 -1.57 -10.18 10.39
C LEU A 36 -0.83 -11.41 10.94
N LEU A 37 -0.07 -12.08 10.09
CA LEU A 37 0.57 -13.36 10.45
C LEU A 37 1.95 -13.18 11.08
N ASP A 38 2.80 -12.40 10.42
CA ASP A 38 4.16 -12.11 10.82
C ASP A 38 4.56 -10.71 10.38
N ARG A 39 5.71 -10.23 10.87
CA ARG A 39 6.26 -8.91 10.50
C ARG A 39 6.49 -8.78 8.98
N TRP A 40 6.72 -9.89 8.28
CA TRP A 40 6.92 -9.90 6.83
C TRP A 40 5.62 -9.72 6.04
N ASP A 41 4.52 -10.31 6.50
CA ASP A 41 3.18 -10.06 5.96
C ASP A 41 2.79 -8.58 6.12
N VAL A 42 3.12 -7.98 7.27
CA VAL A 42 2.92 -6.53 7.48
C VAL A 42 3.71 -5.71 6.47
N LEU A 43 5.00 -6.01 6.31
CA LEU A 43 5.87 -5.28 5.41
C LEU A 43 5.41 -5.40 3.95
N ALA A 44 5.04 -6.61 3.50
CA ALA A 44 4.50 -6.83 2.16
C ALA A 44 3.23 -5.99 1.92
N ARG A 45 2.29 -6.00 2.87
CA ARG A 45 1.04 -5.24 2.73
C ARG A 45 1.24 -3.73 2.74
N LEU A 46 2.10 -3.23 3.63
CA LEU A 46 2.41 -1.80 3.67
C LEU A 46 3.14 -1.35 2.41
N SER A 47 4.14 -2.11 1.95
CA SER A 47 4.85 -1.79 0.70
C SER A 47 3.91 -1.79 -0.50
N GLY A 48 2.98 -2.76 -0.58
CA GLY A 48 1.94 -2.77 -1.61
C GLY A 48 0.99 -1.58 -1.51
N THR A 49 0.54 -1.24 -0.30
CA THR A 49 -0.35 -0.07 -0.07
C THR A 49 0.33 1.22 -0.52
N PHE A 50 1.59 1.45 -0.14
CA PHE A 50 2.35 2.63 -0.56
C PHE A 50 2.65 2.64 -2.05
N PHE A 51 2.87 1.47 -2.65
CA PHE A 51 3.07 1.35 -4.09
C PHE A 51 1.80 1.74 -4.87
N TYR A 52 0.63 1.26 -4.44
CA TYR A 52 -0.64 1.66 -5.04
C TYR A 52 -0.97 3.12 -4.80
N LEU A 53 -0.67 3.65 -3.61
CA LEU A 53 -0.75 5.08 -3.35
C LEU A 53 0.11 5.84 -4.34
N LEU A 54 1.39 5.49 -4.49
CA LEU A 54 2.29 6.15 -5.43
C LEU A 54 1.76 6.15 -6.86
N ILE A 55 1.27 5.01 -7.35
CA ILE A 55 0.70 4.90 -8.69
C ILE A 55 -0.57 5.76 -8.82
N ALA A 56 -1.47 5.70 -7.83
CA ALA A 56 -2.66 6.54 -7.81
C ALA A 56 -2.27 8.02 -7.88
N LEU A 57 -1.29 8.47 -7.08
CA LEU A 57 -0.81 9.85 -7.09
C LEU A 57 -0.24 10.29 -8.45
N LEU A 58 0.49 9.42 -9.15
CA LEU A 58 1.10 9.75 -10.44
C LEU A 58 0.08 9.81 -11.59
N MET A 59 -0.91 8.92 -11.56
CA MET A 59 -1.89 8.80 -12.64
C MET A 59 -3.10 9.73 -12.48
N THR A 60 -3.30 10.26 -11.27
CA THR A 60 -4.44 11.11 -10.93
C THR A 60 -4.02 12.58 -11.07
N SER A 61 -4.36 13.22 -12.20
CA SER A 61 -4.06 14.65 -12.35
C SER A 61 -5.07 15.52 -11.58
N TRP A 62 -4.56 16.58 -10.93
CA TRP A 62 -5.34 17.56 -10.18
C TRP A 62 -6.41 18.27 -11.02
N ALA A 63 -6.24 18.28 -12.34
CA ALA A 63 -7.18 18.89 -13.27
C ALA A 63 -8.42 18.02 -13.53
N VAL A 64 -8.36 16.73 -13.20
CA VAL A 64 -9.33 15.70 -13.63
C VAL A 64 -10.07 15.09 -12.44
N PHE A 65 -9.42 15.00 -11.28
CA PHE A 65 -9.98 14.34 -10.09
C PHE A 65 -10.19 15.29 -8.91
N PRO A 66 -11.25 15.10 -8.11
CA PRO A 66 -11.47 15.90 -6.92
C PRO A 66 -10.35 15.71 -5.89
N VAL A 67 -9.85 16.82 -5.35
CA VAL A 67 -8.84 16.85 -4.28
C VAL A 67 -9.24 16.01 -3.06
N ALA A 68 -10.54 15.87 -2.79
CA ALA A 68 -11.04 15.03 -1.69
C ALA A 68 -10.64 13.54 -1.83
N VAL A 69 -10.52 13.02 -3.05
CA VAL A 69 -10.11 11.62 -3.30
C VAL A 69 -8.66 11.43 -2.87
N TRP A 70 -7.81 12.42 -3.14
CA TRP A 70 -6.41 12.43 -2.72
C TRP A 70 -6.26 12.37 -1.19
N TYR A 71 -6.96 13.26 -0.49
CA TYR A 71 -6.93 13.29 0.98
C TYR A 71 -7.43 11.96 1.57
N LEU A 72 -8.45 11.36 0.96
CA LEU A 72 -8.98 10.08 1.40
C LEU A 72 -7.92 8.97 1.28
N ASP A 73 -7.29 8.83 0.12
CA ASP A 73 -6.28 7.78 -0.10
C ASP A 73 -5.06 7.96 0.81
N VAL A 74 -4.59 9.19 0.99
CA VAL A 74 -3.50 9.50 1.92
C VAL A 74 -3.90 9.18 3.36
N ALA A 75 -5.10 9.57 3.79
CA ALA A 75 -5.59 9.29 5.14
C ALA A 75 -5.76 7.78 5.40
N LEU A 76 -6.27 7.03 4.42
CA LEU A 76 -6.39 5.58 4.51
C LEU A 76 -5.03 4.90 4.59
N ALA A 77 -4.07 5.29 3.74
CA ALA A 77 -2.72 4.76 3.77
C ALA A 77 -2.00 5.08 5.09
N ALA A 78 -2.14 6.31 5.60
CA ALA A 78 -1.59 6.72 6.88
C ALA A 78 -2.21 5.93 8.05
N ALA A 79 -3.53 5.73 8.04
CA ALA A 79 -4.23 4.92 9.05
C ALA A 79 -3.77 3.45 8.99
N ALA A 80 -3.63 2.88 7.79
CA ALA A 80 -3.12 1.53 7.60
C ALA A 80 -1.68 1.38 8.13
N ALA A 81 -0.82 2.36 7.85
CA ALA A 81 0.55 2.41 8.36
C ALA A 81 0.59 2.50 9.89
N ALA A 82 -0.17 3.42 10.49
CA ALA A 82 -0.25 3.57 11.94
C ALA A 82 -0.76 2.27 12.59
N GLY A 83 -1.84 1.68 12.06
CA GLY A 83 -2.37 0.41 12.55
C GLY A 83 -1.36 -0.72 12.49
N ALA A 84 -0.61 -0.83 11.38
CA ALA A 84 0.43 -1.83 11.20
C ALA A 84 1.61 -1.64 12.17
N VAL A 85 2.09 -0.40 12.36
CA VAL A 85 3.18 -0.06 13.28
C VAL A 85 2.79 -0.39 14.72
N LEU A 86 1.58 -0.04 15.14
CA LEU A 86 1.07 -0.36 16.48
C LEU A 86 0.94 -1.87 16.73
N ARG A 87 0.74 -2.67 15.67
CA ARG A 87 0.65 -4.13 15.77
C ARG A 87 1.99 -4.86 15.72
N LEU A 88 3.01 -4.23 15.14
CA LEU A 88 4.31 -4.83 14.90
C LEU A 88 4.98 -5.47 16.14
N PRO A 89 4.90 -4.88 17.36
CA PRO A 89 5.52 -5.46 18.55
C PRO A 89 4.94 -6.81 18.94
N GLY A 90 3.63 -7.01 18.72
CA GLY A 90 2.92 -8.24 19.07
C GLY A 90 3.03 -9.36 18.03
N LEU A 91 3.71 -9.11 16.90
CA LEU A 91 3.83 -10.08 15.82
C LEU A 91 5.17 -10.82 15.85
N PRO A 92 5.15 -12.13 15.52
CA PRO A 92 6.38 -12.90 15.43
C PRO A 92 7.25 -12.39 14.28
N ALA A 93 8.57 -12.42 14.48
CA ALA A 93 9.55 -12.04 13.45
C ALA A 93 9.49 -12.97 12.21
N ARG A 94 9.06 -14.21 12.40
CA ARG A 94 8.78 -15.19 11.35
C ARG A 94 7.69 -16.12 11.85
N ALA A 95 6.64 -16.34 11.07
CA ALA A 95 5.70 -17.41 11.40
C ALA A 95 6.33 -18.78 11.12
N ALA A 96 5.90 -19.81 11.85
CA ALA A 96 6.43 -21.17 11.77
C ALA A 96 5.79 -22.03 10.67
N ASP A 97 5.16 -21.42 9.67
CA ASP A 97 4.47 -22.09 8.57
C ASP A 97 5.31 -22.13 7.29
N GLN A 98 5.02 -23.11 6.43
CA GLN A 98 5.70 -23.28 5.14
C GLN A 98 5.59 -22.03 4.23
N GLY A 99 4.55 -21.20 4.41
CA GLY A 99 4.35 -19.95 3.68
C GLY A 99 5.26 -18.79 4.09
N ALA A 100 6.01 -18.89 5.19
CA ALA A 100 6.84 -17.79 5.69
C ALA A 100 7.98 -17.40 4.74
N ALA A 101 8.52 -18.34 3.97
CA ALA A 101 9.55 -18.05 2.97
C ALA A 101 8.96 -17.23 1.79
N THR A 102 7.80 -17.65 1.28
CA THR A 102 7.13 -16.95 0.18
C THR A 102 6.71 -15.52 0.58
N ARG A 103 6.20 -15.33 1.80
CA ARG A 103 5.86 -13.97 2.30
C ARG A 103 7.07 -13.06 2.41
N ARG A 104 8.24 -13.60 2.79
CA ARG A 104 9.50 -12.84 2.80
C ARG A 104 9.92 -12.41 1.42
N VAL A 105 9.93 -13.34 0.46
CA VAL A 105 10.30 -13.02 -0.93
C VAL A 105 9.33 -12.00 -1.51
N SER A 106 8.03 -12.14 -1.26
CA SER A 106 7.03 -11.15 -1.65
C SER A 106 7.30 -9.79 -1.00
N ALA A 107 7.54 -9.74 0.32
CA ALA A 107 7.81 -8.49 1.02
C ALA A 107 9.05 -7.78 0.46
N VAL A 108 10.15 -8.52 0.26
CA VAL A 108 11.38 -7.97 -0.30
C VAL A 108 11.14 -7.51 -1.73
N GLY A 109 10.48 -8.32 -2.57
CA GLY A 109 10.18 -7.96 -3.95
C GLY A 109 9.36 -6.68 -4.04
N THR A 110 8.25 -6.60 -3.32
CA THR A 110 7.38 -5.40 -3.33
C THR A 110 8.10 -4.17 -2.78
N LEU A 111 8.96 -4.34 -1.76
CA LEU A 111 9.75 -3.24 -1.21
C LEU A 111 10.82 -2.76 -2.19
N VAL A 112 11.48 -3.66 -2.91
CA VAL A 112 12.43 -3.33 -3.97
C VAL A 112 11.72 -2.58 -5.11
N PHE A 113 10.55 -3.03 -5.53
CA PHE A 113 9.74 -2.33 -6.54
C PHE A 113 9.34 -0.93 -6.08
N LEU A 114 8.87 -0.80 -4.84
CA LEU A 114 8.54 0.50 -4.26
C LEU A 114 9.76 1.42 -4.21
N ALA A 115 10.90 0.93 -3.72
CA ALA A 115 12.14 1.70 -3.64
C ALA A 115 12.61 2.13 -5.04
N ALA A 116 12.56 1.24 -6.03
CA ALA A 116 12.90 1.54 -7.41
C ALA A 116 11.96 2.59 -8.01
N ALA A 117 10.65 2.50 -7.77
CA ALA A 117 9.67 3.48 -8.25
C ALA A 117 9.90 4.87 -7.61
N VAL A 118 10.12 4.92 -6.30
CA VAL A 118 10.45 6.17 -5.59
C VAL A 118 11.78 6.75 -6.10
N THR A 119 12.79 5.91 -6.29
CA THR A 119 14.11 6.35 -6.80
C THR A 119 13.98 6.89 -8.23
N ALA A 120 13.24 6.19 -9.09
CA ALA A 120 12.98 6.63 -10.45
C ALA A 120 12.28 7.99 -10.48
N LEU A 121 11.30 8.23 -9.60
CA LEU A 121 10.71 9.57 -9.46
C LEU A 121 11.75 10.60 -9.03
N LEU A 122 12.50 10.33 -7.95
CA LEU A 122 13.49 11.28 -7.45
C LEU A 122 14.59 11.59 -8.48
N VAL A 123 14.95 10.64 -9.34
CA VAL A 123 16.02 10.78 -10.34
C VAL A 123 15.51 11.34 -11.68
N LEU A 124 14.32 10.93 -12.13
CA LEU A 124 13.78 11.27 -13.46
C LEU A 124 12.85 12.48 -13.45
N GLY A 125 12.31 12.89 -12.29
CA GLY A 125 11.46 14.07 -12.21
C GLY A 125 10.70 14.18 -10.90
N VAL A 126 10.93 15.30 -10.20
CA VAL A 126 9.98 16.13 -9.42
C VAL A 126 10.76 16.86 -8.31
N PHE A 127 11.68 17.74 -8.69
CA PHE A 127 12.10 18.94 -7.92
C PHE A 127 12.57 20.09 -8.85
N ASP A 128 12.25 20.04 -10.14
CA ASP A 128 12.36 21.17 -11.08
C ASP A 128 10.96 21.65 -11.48
#